data_AF-A0AAD4IGA5-F1
#
_entry.id   AF-A0AAD4IGA5-F1
#
_cell.length_a   1.000
_cell.length_b   1.000
_cell.length_c   1.000
_cell.angle_alpha   90.00
_cell.angle_beta   90.00
_cell.angle_gamma   90.00
#
_symmetry.space_group_name_H-M   'P 1'
#
loop_
_entity.id
_entity.type
_entity.pdbx_description
1 polymer ?
#
loop_
_entity_poly.entity_id
_entity_poly.type
_entity_poly.pdbx_seq_one_letter_code
_entity_poly.pdbx_strand_id
1 'polypeptide(L)'
;MDLLEQSLQTCRIIQKEDASGPRGMVTRQLSQESKALQSRISSLANDTNVLSGKWMLFPKSTDVTRIWKQVVANVIDNRLGCTCKVATDDGKEERLICVYTKDFQDADDVLQVLHELENMGLLNGSRTIYYKPDAYTYLNLVRDTAAEYGLQASLYNSWSLLAADKVPKSASVPQKKQSTINKFF
;
A
#
# COMPACT_ATOMS: atom_id res chain seq x y z
N MET A 1 14.70 14.81 15.22
CA MET A 1 14.19 13.51 15.72
C MET A 1 13.71 12.71 14.54
N ASP A 2 13.98 11.40 14.54
CA ASP A 2 13.55 10.45 13.52
C ASP A 2 12.00 10.34 13.51
N LEU A 3 11.38 10.37 12.33
CA LEU A 3 9.92 10.34 12.13
C LEU A 3 9.28 9.10 12.78
N LEU A 4 9.96 7.95 12.74
CA LEU A 4 9.47 6.72 13.36
C LEU A 4 9.54 6.79 14.89
N GLU A 5 10.63 7.33 15.42
CA GLU A 5 10.80 7.50 16.86
C GLU A 5 9.74 8.43 17.48
N GLN A 6 9.39 9.51 16.77
CA GLN A 6 8.30 10.40 17.17
C GLN A 6 6.95 9.68 17.26
N SER A 7 6.67 8.79 16.31
CA SER A 7 5.44 8.01 16.33
C SER A 7 5.40 7.01 17.49
N LEU A 8 6.50 6.30 17.75
CA LEU A 8 6.61 5.42 18.92
C LEU A 8 6.41 6.18 20.23
N GLN A 9 6.98 7.39 20.34
CA GLN A 9 6.79 8.22 21.52
C GLN A 9 5.33 8.64 21.69
N THR A 10 4.66 9.01 20.60
CA THR A 10 3.23 9.36 20.61
C THR A 10 2.37 8.16 21.03
N CYS A 11 2.64 6.97 20.49
CA CYS A 11 1.97 5.73 20.89
C CYS A 11 2.15 5.42 22.38
N ARG A 12 3.35 5.62 22.93
CA ARG A 12 3.61 5.43 24.38
C ARG A 12 2.86 6.43 25.24
N ILE A 13 2.71 7.68 24.79
CA ILE A 13 1.94 8.70 25.49
C ILE A 13 0.46 8.31 25.52
N ILE A 14 -0.11 7.97 24.35
CA ILE A 14 -1.50 7.49 24.23
C ILE A 14 -1.77 6.33 25.19
N GLN A 15 -0.87 5.35 25.25
CA GLN A 15 -1.01 4.18 26.12
C GLN A 15 -0.92 4.53 27.62
N LYS A 16 -0.13 5.55 27.99
CA LYS A 16 0.05 5.98 29.39
C LYS A 16 -1.09 6.86 29.88
N GLU A 17 -1.52 7.83 29.08
CA GLU A 17 -2.56 8.80 29.46
C GLU A 17 -3.93 8.13 29.61
N ASP A 18 -4.22 7.14 28.76
CA ASP A 18 -5.49 6.40 28.79
C ASP A 18 -5.37 5.03 29.50
N ALA A 19 -4.35 4.83 30.35
CA ALA A 19 -4.17 3.59 31.12
C ALA A 19 -5.37 3.26 32.03
N SER A 20 -6.20 4.26 32.37
CA SER A 20 -7.44 4.11 33.15
C SER A 20 -8.72 4.39 32.34
N GLY A 21 -8.61 4.71 31.04
CA GLY A 21 -9.72 5.03 30.17
C GLY A 21 -10.38 3.80 29.52
N PRO A 22 -11.52 3.97 28.82
CA PRO A 22 -12.14 2.88 28.06
C PRO A 22 -11.19 2.37 26.96
N ARG A 23 -10.94 1.05 26.91
CA ARG A 23 -10.03 0.43 25.92
C ARG A 23 -10.32 0.81 24.46
N GLY A 24 -11.59 1.07 24.12
CA GLY A 24 -11.99 1.50 22.78
C GLY A 24 -11.45 2.88 22.37
N MET A 25 -11.22 3.77 23.34
CA MET A 25 -10.67 5.11 23.09
C MET A 25 -9.18 5.03 22.72
N VAL A 26 -8.40 4.24 23.46
CA VAL A 26 -6.98 3.95 23.18
C VAL A 26 -6.82 3.39 21.77
N THR A 27 -7.58 2.35 21.41
CA THR A 27 -7.50 1.72 20.08
C THR A 27 -7.79 2.72 18.96
N ARG A 28 -8.75 3.63 19.18
CA ARG A 28 -9.08 4.68 18.20
C ARG A 28 -7.94 5.68 18.03
N GLN A 29 -7.34 6.15 19.12
CA GLN A 29 -6.21 7.08 19.08
C GLN A 29 -4.98 6.45 18.43
N LEU A 30 -4.66 5.20 18.76
CA LEU A 30 -3.57 4.47 18.10
C LEU A 30 -3.81 4.33 16.59
N SER A 31 -5.04 4.01 16.18
CA SER A 31 -5.40 3.97 14.74
C SER A 31 -5.26 5.34 14.06
N GLN A 32 -5.58 6.43 14.76
CA GLN A 32 -5.38 7.79 14.25
C GLN A 32 -3.89 8.12 14.09
N GLU A 33 -3.06 7.76 15.08
CA GLU A 33 -1.62 7.94 15.02
C GLU A 33 -0.97 7.13 13.89
N SER A 34 -1.38 5.87 13.67
CA SER A 34 -0.92 5.07 12.52
C SER A 34 -1.27 5.74 11.19
N LYS A 35 -2.49 6.28 11.04
CA LYS A 35 -2.88 7.03 9.82
C LYS A 35 -2.08 8.32 9.64
N ALA A 36 -1.83 9.04 10.73
CA ALA A 36 -1.01 10.24 10.71
C ALA A 36 0.45 9.92 10.33
N LEU A 37 1.00 8.82 10.84
CA LEU A 37 2.32 8.34 10.45
C LEU A 37 2.38 8.00 8.96
N GLN A 38 1.42 7.23 8.45
CA GLN A 38 1.35 6.91 7.02
C GLN A 38 1.31 8.18 6.14
N SER A 39 0.54 9.20 6.56
CA SER A 39 0.52 10.48 5.86
C SER A 39 1.87 11.19 5.90
N ARG A 40 2.54 11.24 7.06
CA ARG A 40 3.88 11.82 7.20
C ARG A 40 4.93 11.08 6.36
N ILE A 41 4.86 9.75 6.27
CA ILE A 41 5.73 8.95 5.39
C ILE A 41 5.47 9.31 3.91
N SER A 42 4.21 9.48 3.54
CA SER A 42 3.84 9.86 2.16
C SER A 42 4.35 11.26 1.80
N SER A 43 4.22 12.23 2.72
CA SER A 43 4.81 13.57 2.54
C SER A 43 6.33 13.50 2.42
N LEU A 44 7.00 12.75 3.29
CA LEU A 44 8.46 12.57 3.22
C LEU A 44 8.89 11.93 1.89
N ALA A 45 8.12 10.97 1.39
CA ALA A 45 8.37 10.34 0.11
C ALA A 45 8.26 11.33 -1.06
N ASN A 46 7.29 12.26 -1.02
CA ASN A 46 7.20 13.37 -1.97
C ASN A 46 8.41 14.29 -1.87
N ASP A 47 8.76 14.74 -0.66
CA ASP A 47 9.87 15.67 -0.43
C ASP A 47 11.23 15.09 -0.86
N THR A 48 11.38 13.76 -0.78
CA THR A 48 12.61 13.04 -1.14
C THR A 48 12.56 12.37 -2.50
N ASN A 49 11.45 12.52 -3.24
CA ASN A 49 11.20 11.87 -4.53
C ASN A 49 11.34 10.33 -4.51
N VAL A 50 10.99 9.69 -3.39
CA VAL A 50 10.96 8.23 -3.21
C VAL A 50 9.55 7.72 -3.47
N LEU A 51 9.09 7.91 -4.70
CA LEU A 51 7.69 7.69 -5.09
C LEU A 51 7.42 6.31 -5.66
N SER A 52 8.44 5.54 -6.02
CA SER A 52 8.22 4.21 -6.60
C SER A 52 7.64 3.23 -5.58
N GLY A 53 6.97 2.21 -6.10
CA GLY A 53 6.54 1.05 -5.33
C GLY A 53 6.39 -0.15 -6.23
N LYS A 54 6.10 -1.32 -5.64
CA LYS A 54 6.15 -2.58 -6.37
C LYS A 54 5.04 -3.56 -5.97
N TRP A 55 4.45 -4.20 -6.97
CA TRP A 55 3.71 -5.46 -6.81
C TRP A 55 4.70 -6.60 -6.60
N MET A 56 4.45 -7.45 -5.60
CA MET A 56 5.32 -8.57 -5.23
C MET A 56 4.64 -9.90 -5.54
N LEU A 57 5.17 -10.62 -6.54
CA LEU A 57 4.75 -11.97 -6.91
C LEU A 57 5.72 -13.00 -6.32
N PHE A 58 5.18 -14.17 -5.99
CA PHE A 58 5.94 -15.29 -5.41
C PHE A 58 5.62 -16.60 -6.14
N PRO A 59 5.97 -16.73 -7.44
CA PRO A 59 5.82 -17.99 -8.15
C PRO A 59 6.72 -19.08 -7.57
N LYS A 60 6.30 -20.34 -7.78
CA LYS A 60 7.13 -21.52 -7.50
C LYS A 60 8.41 -21.48 -8.33
N SER A 61 9.50 -22.01 -7.77
CA SER A 61 10.83 -22.10 -8.39
C SER A 61 10.78 -22.69 -9.81
N THR A 62 9.92 -23.69 -10.04
CA THR A 62 9.68 -24.33 -11.35
C THR A 62 9.05 -23.41 -12.39
N ASP A 63 8.30 -22.40 -11.96
CA ASP A 63 7.56 -21.48 -12.85
C ASP A 63 8.26 -20.12 -13.03
N VAL A 64 9.27 -19.80 -12.22
CA VAL A 64 9.95 -18.49 -12.22
C VAL A 64 10.40 -18.09 -13.61
N THR A 65 11.11 -18.96 -14.33
CA THR A 65 11.66 -18.64 -15.66
C THR A 65 10.57 -18.29 -16.65
N ARG A 66 9.46 -19.03 -16.64
CA ARG A 66 8.32 -18.79 -17.54
C ARG A 66 7.64 -17.47 -17.21
N ILE A 67 7.34 -17.24 -15.94
CA ILE A 67 6.65 -16.02 -15.47
C ILE A 67 7.55 -14.80 -15.66
N TRP A 68 8.84 -14.90 -15.37
CA TRP A 68 9.81 -13.81 -15.57
C TRP A 68 9.88 -13.36 -17.02
N LYS A 69 9.92 -14.31 -17.98
CA LYS A 69 9.89 -13.96 -19.42
C LYS A 69 8.63 -13.19 -19.80
N GLN A 70 7.47 -13.59 -19.29
CA GLN A 70 6.20 -12.90 -19.54
C GLN A 70 6.20 -11.49 -18.95
N VAL A 71 6.68 -11.33 -17.71
CA VAL A 71 6.77 -10.03 -17.03
C VAL A 71 7.72 -9.10 -17.80
N VAL A 72 8.92 -9.56 -18.16
CA VAL A 72 9.89 -8.74 -18.90
C VAL A 72 9.33 -8.28 -20.25
N ALA A 73 8.71 -9.18 -21.01
CA ALA A 73 8.12 -8.82 -22.30
C ALA A 73 7.06 -7.73 -22.15
N ASN A 74 6.15 -7.85 -21.17
CA ASN A 74 5.09 -6.87 -20.97
C ASN A 74 5.58 -5.55 -20.35
N VAL A 75 6.71 -5.54 -19.65
CA VAL A 75 7.40 -4.30 -19.25
C VAL A 75 8.01 -3.61 -20.48
N ILE A 76 8.67 -4.35 -21.38
CA ILE A 76 9.22 -3.81 -22.63
C ILE A 76 8.13 -3.23 -23.52
N ASP A 77 6.96 -3.90 -23.58
CA ASP A 77 5.81 -3.47 -24.36
C ASP A 77 5.00 -2.33 -23.68
N ASN A 78 5.46 -1.80 -22.55
CA ASN A 78 4.79 -0.76 -21.76
C ASN A 78 3.36 -1.14 -21.31
N ARG A 79 3.09 -2.43 -21.14
CA ARG A 79 1.80 -2.94 -20.62
C ARG A 79 1.82 -3.09 -19.10
N LEU A 80 2.97 -3.46 -18.55
CA LEU A 80 3.25 -3.42 -17.12
C LEU A 80 3.97 -2.11 -16.76
N GLY A 81 4.24 -1.95 -15.47
CA GLY A 81 4.86 -0.74 -14.93
C GLY A 81 6.31 -0.52 -15.41
N CYS A 82 6.97 0.49 -14.85
CA CYS A 82 8.19 1.07 -15.41
C CYS A 82 9.45 0.18 -15.37
N THR A 83 9.50 -0.82 -14.50
CA THR A 83 10.60 -1.77 -14.42
C THR A 83 10.19 -3.04 -13.67
N CYS A 84 11.02 -4.08 -13.74
CA CYS A 84 10.83 -5.31 -12.99
C CYS A 84 12.16 -5.87 -12.50
N LYS A 85 12.12 -6.67 -11.42
CA LYS A 85 13.28 -7.36 -10.86
C LYS A 85 12.87 -8.75 -10.40
N VAL A 86 13.78 -9.71 -10.50
CA VAL A 86 13.63 -11.04 -9.92
C VAL A 86 14.74 -11.26 -8.90
N ALA A 87 14.40 -11.82 -7.74
CA ALA A 87 15.40 -12.21 -6.75
C ALA A 87 16.30 -13.33 -7.33
N THR A 88 17.55 -13.39 -6.87
CA THR A 88 18.46 -14.50 -7.20
C THR A 88 17.98 -15.80 -6.55
N ASP A 89 18.50 -16.92 -7.04
CA ASP A 89 18.24 -18.22 -6.42
C ASP A 89 18.85 -18.30 -5.01
N ASP A 90 18.00 -18.51 -4.01
CA ASP A 90 18.37 -18.70 -2.60
C ASP A 90 17.92 -20.07 -2.06
N GLY A 91 17.57 -21.01 -2.94
CA GLY A 91 17.12 -22.36 -2.58
C GLY A 91 15.68 -22.45 -2.05
N LYS A 92 14.93 -21.34 -1.96
CA LYS A 92 13.52 -21.37 -1.54
C LYS A 92 12.61 -21.92 -2.63
N GLU A 93 11.48 -22.50 -2.19
CA GLU A 93 10.44 -23.03 -3.07
C GLU A 93 9.79 -21.94 -3.95
N GLU A 94 9.82 -20.68 -3.50
CA GLU A 94 9.24 -19.55 -4.19
C GLU A 94 10.27 -18.44 -4.39
N ARG A 95 10.12 -17.67 -5.47
CA ARG A 95 11.04 -16.58 -5.80
C ARG A 95 10.29 -15.27 -5.96
N LEU A 96 10.81 -14.21 -5.35
CA LEU A 96 10.24 -12.88 -5.48
C LEU A 96 10.45 -12.34 -6.90
N ILE A 97 9.36 -11.94 -7.54
CA ILE A 97 9.35 -11.07 -8.72
C ILE A 97 8.65 -9.77 -8.34
N CYS A 98 9.29 -8.64 -8.64
CA CYS A 98 8.75 -7.31 -8.42
C CYS A 98 8.42 -6.65 -9.75
N VAL A 99 7.22 -6.05 -9.85
CA VAL A 99 6.82 -5.16 -10.95
C VAL A 99 6.57 -3.78 -10.36
N TYR A 100 7.29 -2.77 -10.84
CA TYR A 100 7.32 -1.44 -10.24
C TYR A 100 6.38 -0.47 -10.95
N THR A 101 5.74 0.41 -10.19
CA THR A 101 5.11 1.64 -10.72
C THR A 101 5.95 2.86 -10.34
N LYS A 102 5.75 3.97 -11.05
CA LYS A 102 6.57 5.20 -10.87
C LYS A 102 6.18 5.97 -9.60
N ASP A 103 4.89 5.99 -9.29
CA ASP A 103 4.33 6.67 -8.13
C ASP A 103 3.35 5.72 -7.43
N PHE A 104 3.55 5.47 -6.13
CA PHE A 104 2.64 4.66 -5.33
C PHE A 104 1.35 5.40 -4.97
N GLN A 105 1.31 6.72 -5.17
CA GLN A 105 0.13 7.56 -4.93
C GLN A 105 -0.80 7.61 -6.14
N ASP A 106 -0.30 7.25 -7.32
CA ASP A 106 -1.11 7.06 -8.53
C ASP A 106 -1.84 5.72 -8.45
N ALA A 107 -2.98 5.73 -7.77
CA ALA A 107 -3.80 4.53 -7.56
C ALA A 107 -4.32 3.94 -8.88
N ASP A 108 -4.50 4.76 -9.92
CA ASP A 108 -4.97 4.30 -11.22
C ASP A 108 -3.85 3.53 -11.96
N ASP A 109 -2.60 4.02 -11.96
CA ASP A 109 -1.43 3.28 -12.50
C ASP A 109 -1.19 1.97 -11.72
N VAL A 110 -1.24 2.02 -10.39
CA VAL A 110 -1.08 0.83 -9.54
C VAL A 110 -2.14 -0.24 -9.85
N LEU A 111 -3.40 0.18 -10.04
CA LEU A 111 -4.51 -0.70 -10.40
C LEU A 111 -4.40 -1.21 -11.84
N GLN A 112 -4.00 -0.36 -12.79
CA GLN A 112 -3.80 -0.77 -14.18
C GLN A 112 -2.76 -1.88 -14.30
N VAL A 113 -1.63 -1.75 -13.60
CA VAL A 113 -0.60 -2.80 -13.55
C VAL A 113 -1.16 -4.08 -12.92
N LEU A 114 -2.00 -3.97 -11.89
CA LEU A 114 -2.64 -5.14 -11.28
C LEU A 114 -3.59 -5.86 -12.24
N HIS A 115 -4.38 -5.11 -13.00
CA HIS A 115 -5.28 -5.65 -14.04
C HIS A 115 -4.52 -6.39 -15.12
N GLU A 116 -3.38 -5.85 -15.57
CA GLU A 116 -2.54 -6.55 -16.55
C GLU A 116 -1.98 -7.85 -15.96
N LEU A 117 -1.53 -7.85 -14.70
CA LEU A 117 -1.11 -9.08 -14.02
C LEU A 117 -2.26 -10.11 -13.90
N GLU A 118 -3.49 -9.67 -13.67
CA GLU A 118 -4.69 -10.53 -13.66
C GLU A 118 -4.97 -11.11 -15.04
N ASN A 119 -4.97 -10.28 -16.09
CA ASN A 119 -5.22 -10.68 -17.48
C ASN A 119 -4.17 -11.66 -18.01
N MET A 120 -2.93 -11.54 -17.57
CA MET A 120 -1.86 -12.50 -17.85
C MET A 120 -2.02 -13.85 -17.12
N GLY A 121 -2.99 -13.97 -16.21
CA GLY A 121 -3.18 -15.15 -15.38
C GLY A 121 -2.10 -15.33 -14.32
N LEU A 122 -1.42 -14.25 -13.91
CA LEU A 122 -0.35 -14.29 -12.90
C LEU A 122 -0.86 -14.14 -11.47
N LEU A 123 -2.15 -13.85 -11.30
CA LEU A 123 -2.84 -13.95 -10.02
C LEU A 123 -3.43 -15.36 -9.94
N ASN A 124 -2.87 -16.23 -9.09
CA ASN A 124 -3.27 -17.65 -9.00
C ASN A 124 -4.67 -17.89 -8.40
N GLY A 125 -5.56 -16.88 -8.39
CA GLY A 125 -6.94 -16.90 -7.86
C GLY A 125 -7.07 -17.11 -6.34
N SER A 126 -6.13 -17.86 -5.73
CA SER A 126 -6.12 -18.26 -4.33
C SER A 126 -5.15 -17.45 -3.47
N ARG A 127 -4.15 -16.79 -4.09
CA ARG A 127 -3.12 -16.06 -3.35
C ARG A 127 -3.21 -14.56 -3.62
N THR A 128 -3.40 -13.81 -2.54
CA THR A 128 -3.29 -12.35 -2.56
C THR A 128 -1.84 -11.93 -2.73
N ILE A 129 -1.58 -11.05 -3.68
CA ILE A 129 -0.29 -10.35 -3.80
C ILE A 129 -0.40 -8.95 -3.18
N TYR A 130 0.75 -8.37 -2.85
CA TYR A 130 0.81 -7.12 -2.11
C TYR A 130 1.64 -6.09 -2.85
N TYR A 131 1.22 -4.84 -2.74
CA TYR A 131 1.92 -3.69 -3.26
C TYR A 131 2.62 -2.95 -2.12
N LYS A 132 3.93 -2.73 -2.24
CA LYS A 132 4.74 -2.07 -1.22
C LYS A 132 5.45 -0.83 -1.78
N PRO A 133 5.23 0.36 -1.20
CA PRO A 133 6.03 1.55 -1.50
C PRO A 133 7.51 1.35 -1.18
N ASP A 134 8.41 1.93 -1.98
CA ASP A 134 9.84 1.90 -1.70
C ASP A 134 10.20 2.68 -0.43
N ALA A 135 9.47 3.76 -0.12
CA ALA A 135 9.60 4.47 1.15
C ALA A 135 9.48 3.53 2.37
N TYR A 136 8.56 2.56 2.33
CA TYR A 136 8.42 1.56 3.40
C TYR A 136 9.61 0.60 3.43
N THR A 137 10.24 0.33 2.30
CA THR A 137 11.45 -0.50 2.24
C THR A 137 12.64 0.23 2.84
N TYR A 138 12.83 1.51 2.52
CA TYR A 138 13.92 2.33 3.08
C TYR A 138 13.77 2.60 4.57
N LEU A 139 12.54 2.76 5.06
CA LEU A 139 12.23 2.90 6.48
C LEU A 139 12.20 1.56 7.24
N ASN A 140 12.59 0.46 6.58
CA ASN A 140 12.55 -0.89 7.15
C ASN A 140 11.18 -1.28 7.74
N LEU A 141 10.08 -0.82 7.13
CA LEU A 141 8.71 -1.20 7.47
C LEU A 141 8.38 -2.52 6.76
N VAL A 142 8.83 -3.60 7.35
CA VAL A 142 8.53 -4.99 6.95
C VAL A 142 7.42 -5.56 7.83
N ARG A 143 6.96 -6.79 7.55
CA ARG A 143 5.83 -7.41 8.28
C ARG A 143 5.98 -7.29 9.80
N ASP A 144 7.17 -7.58 10.31
CA ASP A 144 7.40 -7.69 11.75
C ASP A 144 7.55 -6.32 12.42
N THR A 145 8.16 -5.34 11.74
CA THR A 145 8.43 -4.01 12.29
C THR A 145 7.28 -3.03 12.07
N ALA A 146 6.52 -3.14 10.98
CA ALA A 146 5.42 -2.22 10.67
C ALA A 146 4.31 -2.27 11.73
N ALA A 147 4.10 -3.45 12.33
CA ALA A 147 3.10 -3.66 13.37
C ALA A 147 3.36 -2.82 14.64
N GLU A 148 4.62 -2.50 14.95
CA GLU A 148 4.99 -1.65 16.08
C GLU A 148 4.43 -0.23 15.96
N TYR A 149 4.17 0.20 14.73
CA TYR A 149 3.61 1.51 14.39
C TYR A 149 2.10 1.45 14.08
N GLY A 150 1.48 0.27 14.24
CA GLY A 150 0.10 -0.01 13.80
C GLY A 150 -0.09 0.10 12.28
N LEU A 151 0.99 0.00 11.51
CA LEU A 151 0.99 0.03 10.05
C LEU A 151 0.96 -1.38 9.47
N GLN A 152 0.55 -1.48 8.21
CA GLN A 152 0.78 -2.66 7.39
C GLN A 152 2.05 -2.46 6.56
N ALA A 153 2.78 -3.55 6.30
CA ALA A 153 4.00 -3.52 5.48
C ALA A 153 3.73 -3.35 3.96
N SER A 154 2.47 -3.15 3.58
CA SER A 154 2.01 -3.00 2.20
C SER A 154 0.84 -2.02 2.16
N LEU A 155 0.76 -1.23 1.11
CA LEU A 155 -0.25 -0.19 0.92
C LEU A 155 -1.52 -0.76 0.29
N TYR A 156 -1.35 -1.64 -0.70
CA TYR A 156 -2.45 -2.33 -1.37
C TYR A 156 -2.28 -3.84 -1.30
N ASN A 157 -3.39 -4.54 -1.41
CA ASN A 157 -3.44 -5.97 -1.67
C ASN A 157 -4.35 -6.22 -2.87
N SER A 158 -4.04 -7.26 -3.66
CA SER A 158 -4.73 -7.48 -4.94
C SER A 158 -6.23 -7.71 -4.78
N TRP A 159 -6.63 -8.46 -3.74
CA TRP A 159 -8.03 -8.81 -3.52
C TRP A 159 -8.90 -7.58 -3.23
N SER A 160 -8.50 -6.75 -2.27
CA SER A 160 -9.25 -5.54 -1.90
C SER A 160 -9.26 -4.50 -3.02
N LEU A 161 -8.15 -4.35 -3.74
CA LEU A 161 -8.04 -3.34 -4.79
C LEU A 161 -8.92 -3.70 -6.01
N LEU A 162 -8.90 -4.96 -6.45
CA LEU A 162 -9.80 -5.45 -7.51
C LEU A 162 -11.28 -5.44 -7.10
N ALA A 163 -11.57 -5.73 -5.82
CA ALA A 163 -12.93 -5.65 -5.32
C ALA A 163 -13.46 -4.21 -5.30
N ALA A 164 -12.62 -3.24 -4.92
CA ALA A 164 -12.99 -1.82 -4.91
C ALA A 164 -13.26 -1.27 -6.32
N ASP A 165 -12.53 -1.74 -7.34
CA ASP A 165 -12.72 -1.34 -8.74
C ASP A 165 -14.06 -1.83 -9.32
N LYS A 166 -14.53 -3.01 -8.89
CA LYS A 166 -15.81 -3.60 -9.34
C LYS A 166 -17.04 -2.92 -8.75
N VAL A 167 -16.88 -2.09 -7.71
CA VAL A 167 -18.00 -1.32 -7.15
C VAL A 167 -18.23 -0.10 -8.04
N PRO A 168 -19.46 0.11 -8.57
CA PRO A 168 -19.75 1.31 -9.35
C PRO A 168 -19.42 2.54 -8.48
N LYS A 169 -18.55 3.44 -8.96
CA LYS A 169 -18.34 4.77 -8.35
C LYS A 169 -19.69 5.46 -8.30
N SER A 170 -20.40 5.36 -7.17
CA SER A 170 -21.68 6.02 -6.99
C SER A 170 -21.45 7.52 -7.19
N ALA A 171 -22.23 8.10 -8.10
CA ALA A 171 -22.21 9.52 -8.37
C ALA A 171 -22.27 10.28 -7.03
N SER A 172 -21.32 11.19 -6.83
CA SER A 172 -21.25 12.08 -5.68
C SER A 172 -22.64 12.67 -5.39
N VAL A 173 -23.23 12.31 -4.24
CA VAL A 173 -24.47 12.93 -3.76
C VAL A 173 -24.21 14.44 -3.61
N PRO A 174 -25.02 15.33 -4.20
CA PRO A 174 -24.83 16.77 -4.02
C PRO A 174 -24.99 17.13 -2.54
N GLN A 175 -23.96 17.74 -1.96
CA GLN A 175 -24.05 18.32 -0.63
C GLN A 175 -25.19 19.35 -0.61
N LYS A 176 -26.20 19.12 0.26
CA LYS A 176 -27.22 20.12 0.55
C LYS A 176 -26.53 21.37 1.06
N LYS A 177 -26.49 22.43 0.25
CA LYS A 177 -26.22 23.78 0.71
C LYS A 177 -27.29 24.13 1.75
N GLN A 178 -26.90 24.28 3.01
CA GLN A 178 -27.73 24.96 3.99
C GLN A 178 -27.86 26.42 3.55
N SER A 179 -29.05 26.79 3.05
CA SER A 179 -29.42 28.17 2.83
C SER A 179 -29.76 28.79 4.19
N THR A 180 -28.90 29.66 4.69
CA THR A 180 -29.26 30.62 5.73
C THR A 180 -30.29 31.59 5.15
N ILE A 181 -31.56 31.39 5.48
CA ILE A 181 -32.59 32.42 5.29
C ILE A 181 -32.51 33.36 6.48
N ASN A 182 -31.91 34.53 6.25
CA ASN A 182 -32.21 35.73 7.02
C ASN A 182 -33.69 36.06 6.84
N LYS A 183 -34.44 36.19 7.93
CA LYS A 183 -35.67 36.97 7.97
C LYS A 183 -35.65 37.88 9.19
N PHE A 184 -35.58 39.16 8.89
CA PHE A 184 -35.93 40.28 9.74
C PHE A 184 -37.31 40.05 10.36
N PHE A 185 -37.40 40.15 11.69
CA PHE A 185 -38.26 41.07 12.44
C PHE A 185 -37.60 41.31 13.80
#